data_AF-A0A5E4GPF7-F1
#
_entry.id   AF-A0A5E4GPF7-F1
#
_cell.length_a   1.000
_cell.length_b   1.000
_cell.length_c   1.000
_cell.angle_alpha   90.00
_cell.angle_beta   90.00
_cell.angle_gamma   90.00
#
_symmetry.space_group_name_H-M   'P 1'
#
loop_
_entity.id
_entity.type
_entity.pdbx_description
1 polymer ?
#
loop_
_entity_poly.entity_id
_entity_poly.type
_entity_poly.pdbx_seq_one_letter_code
_entity_poly.pdbx_strand_id
1 'polypeptide(L)' 'WYKDVFISRVMGRTDSNQPFCKEKFVNGLPNLFAHKIRSTLSNEQGHIDWNSLTYGNIISTINQV' A
#
# COMPACT_ATOMS: atom_id res chain seq x y z
N TRP A 1 1.93 -0.85 17.09
CA TRP A 1 0.83 -1.80 17.35
C TRP A 1 -0.24 -1.78 16.25
N TYR A 2 -0.82 -0.62 15.89
CA TYR A 2 -1.81 -0.54 14.79
C TYR A 2 -1.26 -0.98 13.42
N LYS A 3 -0.08 -0.47 13.02
CA LYS A 3 0.58 -0.79 11.75
C LYS A 3 0.85 -2.30 11.63
N ASP A 4 1.50 -2.89 12.62
CA ASP A 4 1.86 -4.32 12.63
C ASP A 4 0.65 -5.25 12.52
N VAL A 5 -0.40 -4.98 13.30
CA VAL A 5 -1.64 -5.78 13.28
C VAL A 5 -2.38 -5.62 11.94
N PHE A 6 -2.41 -4.42 11.37
CA PHE A 6 -3.02 -4.16 10.07
C PHE A 6 -2.26 -4.85 8.93
N ILE A 7 -0.93 -4.73 8.93
CA ILE A 7 -0.05 -5.39 7.96
C ILE A 7 -0.19 -6.91 8.05
N SER A 8 -0.13 -7.48 9.26
CA SER A 8 -0.26 -8.92 9.49
C SER A 8 -1.60 -9.48 9.00
N ARG A 9 -2.71 -8.77 9.26
CA ARG A 9 -4.06 -9.16 8.78
C ARG A 9 -4.20 -9.11 7.26
N VAL A 10 -3.52 -8.17 6.61
CA VAL A 10 -3.53 -8.03 5.15
C VAL A 10 -2.66 -9.09 4.51
N MET A 11 -1.44 -9.29 5.02
CA MET A 11 -0.50 -10.32 4.54
C MET A 11 -1.03 -11.75 4.73
N GLY A 12 -1.86 -11.98 5.75
CA GLY A 12 -2.49 -13.28 6.00
C GLY A 12 -3.63 -13.65 5.05
N ARG A 13 -4.08 -12.75 4.16
CA ARG A 13 -5.11 -13.08 3.15
C ARG A 13 -4.45 -13.62 1.89
N THR A 14 -4.92 -14.76 1.38
CA THR A 14 -4.45 -15.34 0.11
C THR A 14 -4.65 -14.39 -1.09
N ASP A 15 -5.66 -13.53 -1.02
CA ASP A 15 -5.96 -12.52 -2.05
C ASP A 15 -5.06 -11.27 -1.96
N SER A 16 -4.20 -11.17 -0.95
CA SER A 16 -3.39 -9.98 -0.68
C SER A 16 -2.58 -9.54 -1.89
N ASN A 17 -2.00 -10.47 -2.65
CA ASN A 17 -1.15 -10.15 -3.79
C ASN A 17 -1.92 -9.58 -5.00
N GLN A 18 -3.25 -9.61 -5.00
CA GLN A 18 -4.06 -9.01 -6.06
C GLN A 18 -3.96 -7.47 -6.07
N PRO A 19 -3.96 -6.83 -7.26
CA PRO A 19 -3.89 -5.37 -7.37
C PRO A 19 -5.03 -4.67 -6.62
N PHE A 20 -6.23 -5.26 -6.63
CA PHE A 20 -7.38 -4.75 -5.89
C PHE A 20 -7.16 -4.74 -4.36
N CYS A 21 -6.51 -5.77 -3.81
CA CYS A 21 -6.20 -5.82 -2.39
C CYS A 21 -5.15 -4.77 -2.00
N LYS A 22 -4.16 -4.51 -2.87
CA LYS A 22 -3.15 -3.45 -2.66
C LYS A 22 -3.78 -2.06 -2.66
N GLU A 23 -4.70 -1.81 -3.59
CA GLU A 23 -5.44 -0.54 -3.63
C GLU A 23 -6.29 -0.36 -2.37
N LYS A 24 -7.07 -1.39 -1.98
CA LYS A 24 -7.84 -1.37 -0.73
C LYS A 24 -6.98 -1.18 0.51
N PHE A 25 -5.77 -1.73 0.51
CA PHE A 25 -4.82 -1.54 1.60
C PHE A 25 -4.42 -0.07 1.73
N VAL A 26 -4.03 0.57 0.63
CA VAL A 26 -3.64 1.99 0.63
C VAL A 26 -4.83 2.88 0.97
N ASN A 27 -6.04 2.56 0.48
CA ASN A 27 -7.26 3.29 0.82
C ASN A 27 -7.73 3.08 2.28
N GLY A 28 -7.30 2.00 2.92
CA GLY A 28 -7.57 1.71 4.33
C GLY A 28 -6.62 2.41 5.31
N LEU A 29 -5.57 3.07 4.80
CA LEU A 29 -4.68 3.90 5.61
C LEU A 29 -5.30 5.28 5.86
N PRO A 30 -4.86 6.00 6.91
CA PRO A 30 -5.31 7.38 7.13
C PRO A 30 -5.04 8.23 5.89
N ASN A 31 -5.98 9.12 5.53
CA ASN A 31 -5.95 9.89 4.28
C ASN A 31 -4.60 10.53 3.96
N LEU A 32 -3.88 11.05 4.96
CA LEU A 32 -2.58 11.67 4.80
C LEU A 32 -1.52 10.67 4.27
N PHE A 33 -1.50 9.47 4.84
CA PHE A 33 -0.61 8.39 4.43
C PHE A 33 -1.02 7.86 3.06
N ALA A 34 -2.31 7.60 2.85
CA ALA A 34 -2.84 7.14 1.57
C ALA A 34 -2.43 8.10 0.44
N HIS A 35 -2.58 9.40 0.65
CA HIS A 35 -2.20 10.41 -0.33
C HIS A 35 -0.69 10.43 -0.60
N LYS A 36 0.14 10.40 0.45
CA LYS A 36 1.60 10.41 0.29
C LYS A 36 2.11 9.14 -0.40
N ILE A 37 1.58 7.98 -0.02
CA ILE A 37 1.89 6.69 -0.66
C ILE A 37 1.49 6.73 -2.13
N ARG A 38 0.28 7.19 -2.45
CA ARG A 38 -0.15 7.33 -3.85
C ARG A 38 0.77 8.28 -4.61
N SER A 39 1.17 9.40 -4.02
CA SER A 39 2.11 10.33 -4.64
C SER A 39 3.51 9.75 -4.85
N THR A 40 3.99 8.87 -3.97
CA THR A 40 5.31 8.23 -4.09
C THR A 40 5.28 7.00 -5.01
N LEU A 41 4.16 6.28 -5.04
CA LEU A 41 3.98 5.09 -5.88
C LEU A 41 3.47 5.44 -7.28
N SER A 42 2.86 6.62 -7.45
CA SER A 42 2.53 7.16 -8.76
C SER A 42 3.82 7.47 -9.51
N ASN A 43 3.87 7.05 -10.76
CA ASN A 43 4.93 7.43 -11.67
C ASN A 43 4.83 8.92 -12.06
N GLU A 44 5.75 9.41 -12.88
CA GLU A 44 5.77 10.81 -13.36
C GLU A 44 4.45 11.25 -14.06
N GLN A 45 3.61 10.29 -14.46
CA GLN A 45 2.30 10.50 -15.09
C GLN A 45 1.12 10.38 -14.11
N GLY A 46 1.36 10.16 -12.81
CA GLY A 46 0.31 9.99 -11.82
C GLY A 46 -0.33 8.59 -11.77
N HIS A 47 0.12 7.65 -12.62
CA HIS A 47 -0.41 6.28 -12.67
C HIS A 47 0.33 5.36 -11.67
N ILE A 48 -0.43 4.49 -10.98
CA ILE A 48 0.11 3.51 -10.03
C ILE A 48 -0.02 2.09 -10.61
N ASP A 49 1.11 1.47 -10.92
CA ASP A 49 1.18 0.09 -11.41
C ASP A 49 1.11 -0.92 -10.25
N TRP A 50 -0.10 -1.20 -9.76
CA TRP A 50 -0.33 -2.16 -8.66
C TRP A 50 0.14 -3.59 -8.95
N ASN A 51 0.24 -3.98 -10.23
CA ASN A 51 0.75 -5.30 -10.62
C ASN A 51 2.27 -5.42 -10.43
N SER A 52 3.01 -4.35 -10.70
CA SER A 52 4.47 -4.31 -10.52
C SER A 52 4.87 -4.05 -9.06
N LEU A 53 4.00 -3.38 -8.31
CA LEU A 53 4.24 -3.05 -6.91
C LEU A 53 4.13 -4.26 -5.98
N THR A 54 5.12 -4.43 -5.12
CA THR A 54 5.10 -5.39 -4.01
C THR A 54 4.71 -4.70 -2.71
N TYR A 55 4.13 -5.45 -1.77
CA TYR A 55 3.87 -4.92 -0.42
C TYR A 55 5.14 -4.39 0.25
N GLY A 56 6.31 -4.98 -0.02
CA GLY A 56 7.59 -4.45 0.46
C GLY A 56 7.80 -2.98 0.10
N ASN A 57 7.52 -2.59 -1.16
CA ASN A 57 7.61 -1.20 -1.59
C ASN A 57 6.61 -0.31 -0.85
N ILE A 58 5.34 -0.74 -0.78
CA ILE A 58 4.28 0.00 -0.10
C ILE A 58 4.61 0.22 1.38
N ILE A 59 5.07 -0.83 2.07
CA ILE A 59 5.41 -0.81 3.50
C ILE A 59 6.67 0.03 3.75
N SER A 60 7.66 -0.05 2.87
CA SER A 60 8.86 0.80 2.91
C SER A 60 8.47 2.27 2.80
N THR A 61 7.62 2.62 1.84
CA THR A 61 7.06 3.98 1.74
C THR A 61 6.34 4.40 3.02
N ILE A 62 5.50 3.55 3.61
CA ILE A 62 4.82 3.84 4.89
C ILE A 62 5.81 4.03 6.05
N ASN A 63 6.98 3.39 6.02
CA ASN A 63 7.99 3.53 7.07
C ASN A 63 8.91 4.74 6.88
N GLN A 64 9.01 5.26 5.66
CA GLN A 64 9.73 6.49 5.34
C GLN A 64 8.90 7.77 5.51
N VAL A 65 7.58 7.63 5.62
CA VAL A 65 6.65 8.73 5.92
C VAL A 65 6.49 8.92 7.42
#